data_AF-A0A1F6C1U2-F1
#
_entry.id   AF-A0A1F6C1U2-F1
#
_cell.length_a   1.000
_cell.length_b   1.000
_cell.length_c   1.000
_cell.angle_alpha   90.00
_cell.angle_beta   90.00
_cell.angle_gamma   90.00
#
_symmetry.space_group_name_H-M   'P 1'
#
loop_
_entity.id
_entity.type
_entity.pdbx_description
1 polymer ?
#
loop_
_entity_poly.entity_id
_entity_poly.type
_entity_poly.pdbx_seq_one_letter_code
_entity_poly.pdbx_strand_id
1 'polypeptide(L)'
;MKLKIPKLPQLLDRKIYKTGQTRGADDDVIFQNRVGRNSTVLIPYQFWNKSFVFPDGKKNFENNFIVLLAPTIYFENKDIVSDLKSKSLALGRNCLVFYETRQNWDKYNPEKRGWKPAQNRTAPLGGNYIARVPATTAINGGGNVIRGFTTTAGKGAGIRLYEYASSETIKKCRLQLESIYWLCFDSVKVASGNGMSKKDAEIRKDYILKICKKDGLLDYNKLNKARMIDNENQTICPLCLEKLSGMGFFNRMAQAEGREVPDLTVTEINLFHINELRYGVYNHKPYNLSWGHHHCNVVTKDSGITGTLKWMKDVLKRNEGRGFKV
;
A
#
# COMPACT_ATOMS: atom_id res chain seq x y z
N MET A 1 3.04 -4.73 38.20
CA MET A 1 3.21 -5.75 37.13
C MET A 1 2.73 -5.17 35.80
N LYS A 2 3.55 -5.15 34.74
CA LYS A 2 3.05 -4.87 33.38
C LYS A 2 2.21 -6.06 32.94
N LEU A 3 0.92 -5.86 32.68
CA LEU A 3 0.03 -6.91 32.18
C LEU A 3 0.61 -7.45 30.86
N LYS A 4 1.00 -8.73 30.83
CA LYS A 4 1.49 -9.36 29.60
C LYS A 4 0.27 -9.67 28.74
N ILE A 5 0.07 -8.91 27.66
CA ILE A 5 -1.03 -9.16 26.73
C ILE A 5 -0.87 -10.56 26.09
N PRO A 6 -1.91 -11.40 26.03
CA PRO A 6 -1.84 -12.69 25.35
C PRO A 6 -1.46 -12.52 23.87
N LYS A 7 -0.82 -13.52 23.25
CA LYS A 7 -0.45 -13.46 21.82
C LYS A 7 -1.66 -13.79 20.94
N LEU A 8 -1.76 -13.15 19.77
CA LEU A 8 -2.74 -13.52 18.74
C LEU A 8 -2.39 -14.88 18.10
N PRO A 9 -3.37 -15.56 17.48
CA PRO A 9 -3.10 -16.62 16.52
C PRO A 9 -2.11 -16.17 15.46
N GLN A 10 -1.16 -17.03 15.09
CA GLN A 10 -0.04 -16.65 14.23
C GLN A 10 -0.47 -16.08 12.87
N LEU A 11 -1.51 -16.62 12.25
CA LEU A 11 -2.02 -16.13 10.96
C LEU A 11 -2.62 -14.73 11.07
N LEU A 12 -3.41 -14.47 12.11
CA LEU A 12 -3.99 -13.15 12.38
C LEU A 12 -2.91 -12.12 12.71
N ASP A 13 -1.94 -12.46 13.57
CA ASP A 13 -0.80 -11.60 13.91
C ASP A 13 -0.01 -11.21 12.66
N ARG A 14 0.34 -12.20 11.84
CA ARG A 14 1.07 -11.99 10.58
C ARG A 14 0.27 -11.11 9.62
N LYS A 15 -1.05 -11.27 9.58
CA LYS A 15 -1.92 -10.48 8.70
C LYS A 15 -1.96 -9.02 9.12
N ILE A 16 -2.13 -8.73 10.42
CA ILE A 16 -2.04 -7.38 10.99
C ILE A 16 -0.65 -6.80 10.80
N TYR A 17 0.42 -7.58 11.03
CA TYR A 17 1.79 -7.13 10.80
C TYR A 17 2.01 -6.69 9.35
N LYS A 18 1.57 -7.50 8.37
CA LYS A 18 1.74 -7.22 6.93
C LYS A 18 1.00 -5.96 6.45
N THR A 19 0.02 -5.42 7.19
CA THR A 19 -0.67 -4.18 6.78
C THR A 19 0.26 -2.98 6.77
N GLY A 20 1.27 -2.97 7.64
CA GLY A 20 2.32 -1.96 7.70
C GLY A 20 3.37 -2.06 6.59
N GLN A 21 3.24 -3.04 5.68
CA GLN A 21 4.12 -3.23 4.54
C GLN A 21 3.48 -2.77 3.23
N THR A 22 4.30 -2.41 2.25
CA THR A 22 3.87 -2.11 0.87
C THR A 22 3.38 -3.35 0.13
N ARG A 23 2.72 -3.13 -1.02
CA ARG A 23 2.33 -4.23 -1.91
C ARG A 23 3.56 -4.92 -2.51
N GLY A 24 3.33 -6.07 -3.12
CA GLY A 24 4.35 -6.73 -3.93
C GLY A 24 4.84 -5.80 -5.04
N ALA A 25 6.14 -5.85 -5.33
CA ALA A 25 6.74 -5.16 -6.46
C ALA A 25 7.49 -6.19 -7.31
N ASP A 26 7.22 -6.17 -8.62
CA ASP A 26 7.88 -7.05 -9.58
C ASP A 26 9.34 -6.64 -9.78
N ASP A 27 10.11 -7.54 -10.37
CA ASP A 27 11.55 -7.36 -10.57
C ASP A 27 11.89 -6.23 -11.55
N ASP A 28 10.97 -5.94 -12.46
CA ASP A 28 11.11 -4.95 -13.52
C ASP A 28 10.72 -3.52 -13.08
N VAL A 29 10.27 -3.32 -11.83
CA VAL A 29 9.97 -1.98 -11.31
C VAL A 29 11.07 -1.45 -10.40
N ILE A 30 11.04 -0.14 -10.12
CA ILE A 30 12.00 0.52 -9.22
C ILE A 30 11.60 0.41 -7.74
N PHE A 31 10.46 -0.22 -7.42
CA PHE A 31 9.92 -0.21 -6.07
C PHE A 31 10.46 -1.39 -5.24
N GLN A 32 10.60 -1.17 -3.94
CA GLN A 32 10.97 -2.23 -3.00
C GLN A 32 9.79 -3.17 -2.74
N ASN A 33 10.07 -4.48 -2.71
CA ASN A 33 9.08 -5.51 -2.46
C ASN A 33 8.88 -5.74 -0.95
N ARG A 34 7.63 -5.67 -0.46
CA ARG A 34 7.24 -6.02 0.92
C ARG A 34 8.05 -5.34 2.05
N VAL A 35 8.42 -4.08 1.88
CA VAL A 35 9.10 -3.28 2.91
C VAL A 35 8.11 -2.47 3.75
N GLY A 36 8.57 -1.89 4.86
CA GLY A 36 7.74 -1.01 5.68
C GLY A 36 7.23 0.20 4.90
N ARG A 37 5.99 0.62 5.14
CA ARG A 37 5.39 1.83 4.52
C ARG A 37 6.08 3.14 4.91
N ASN A 38 6.98 3.12 5.87
CA ASN A 38 7.78 4.26 6.26
C ASN A 38 9.16 4.29 5.59
N SER A 39 9.46 3.37 4.67
CA SER A 39 10.74 3.30 3.92
C SER A 39 10.95 4.52 3.01
N THR A 40 12.13 4.63 2.41
CA THR A 40 12.48 5.72 1.48
C THR A 40 11.42 5.92 0.42
N VAL A 41 10.98 7.16 0.26
CA VAL A 41 9.87 7.51 -0.62
C VAL A 41 10.36 7.97 -1.99
N LEU A 42 9.81 7.38 -3.05
CA LEU A 42 10.06 7.82 -4.42
C LEU A 42 8.99 8.81 -4.86
N ILE A 43 9.43 10.00 -5.25
CA ILE A 43 8.55 11.14 -5.58
C ILE A 43 8.74 11.50 -7.06
N PRO A 44 7.74 11.31 -7.93
CA PRO A 44 7.81 11.85 -9.29
C PRO A 44 7.95 13.37 -9.24
N TYR A 45 8.83 13.94 -10.06
CA TYR A 45 9.19 15.37 -10.03
C TYR A 45 7.98 16.31 -10.10
N GLN A 46 6.96 15.96 -10.88
CA GLN A 46 5.71 16.72 -11.01
C GLN A 46 4.93 16.89 -9.69
N PHE A 47 5.16 16.03 -8.70
CA PHE A 47 4.56 16.14 -7.37
C PHE A 47 5.47 16.84 -6.35
N TRP A 48 6.69 17.24 -6.74
CA TRP A 48 7.61 17.98 -5.89
C TRP A 48 7.52 19.48 -6.12
N ASN A 49 7.35 20.25 -5.05
CA ASN A 49 7.41 21.72 -5.10
C ASN A 49 7.87 22.28 -3.74
N LYS A 50 8.16 23.59 -3.69
CA LYS A 50 8.62 24.28 -2.46
C LYS A 50 7.61 24.17 -1.30
N SER A 51 6.33 24.05 -1.61
CA SER A 51 5.23 23.95 -0.67
C SER A 51 4.79 22.49 -0.44
N PHE A 52 5.69 21.52 -0.67
CA PHE A 52 5.37 20.11 -0.49
C PHE A 52 4.92 19.84 0.95
N VAL A 53 3.70 19.31 1.10
CA VAL A 53 3.13 18.99 2.39
C VAL A 53 3.46 17.55 2.74
N PHE A 54 4.29 17.38 3.77
CA PHE A 54 4.59 16.07 4.32
C PHE A 54 3.39 15.56 5.16
N PRO A 55 3.20 14.23 5.21
CA PRO A 55 2.13 13.63 6.01
C PRO A 55 2.31 13.91 7.51
N ASP A 56 1.21 13.81 8.25
CA ASP A 56 1.18 13.93 9.71
C ASP A 56 1.77 15.25 10.26
N GLY A 57 1.74 16.33 9.46
CA GLY A 57 2.30 17.64 9.83
C GLY A 57 3.82 17.63 10.05
N LYS A 58 4.52 16.60 9.55
CA LYS A 58 5.97 16.48 9.68
C LYS A 58 6.69 17.40 8.70
N LYS A 59 8.01 17.48 8.83
CA LYS A 59 8.89 18.25 7.93
C LYS A 59 9.68 17.38 6.95
N ASN A 60 9.61 16.05 7.12
CA ASN A 60 10.30 15.07 6.27
C ASN A 60 9.66 13.68 6.42
N PHE A 61 10.00 12.77 5.51
CA PHE A 61 9.72 11.33 5.64
C PHE A 61 10.75 10.67 6.59
N GLU A 62 10.30 9.66 7.35
CA GLU A 62 11.13 8.94 8.33
C GLU A 62 12.43 8.37 7.73
N ASN A 63 12.37 7.81 6.52
CA ASN A 63 13.52 7.22 5.84
C ASN A 63 13.90 7.97 4.55
N ASN A 64 13.76 9.30 4.57
CA ASN A 64 14.08 10.21 3.46
C ASN A 64 13.26 9.95 2.19
N PHE A 65 13.61 10.69 1.14
CA PHE A 65 12.99 10.59 -0.17
C PHE A 65 14.03 10.69 -1.30
N ILE A 66 13.63 10.24 -2.49
CA ILE A 66 14.34 10.45 -3.75
C ILE A 66 13.34 11.02 -4.76
N VAL A 67 13.65 12.18 -5.33
CA VAL A 67 12.86 12.76 -6.40
C VAL A 67 13.31 12.18 -7.75
N LEU A 68 12.35 11.78 -8.59
CA LEU A 68 12.59 11.15 -9.89
C LEU A 68 12.22 12.11 -11.02
N LEU A 69 13.22 12.51 -11.82
CA LEU A 69 13.04 13.30 -13.03
C LEU A 69 12.88 12.40 -14.25
N ALA A 70 11.95 12.73 -15.15
CA ALA A 70 12.02 12.20 -16.50
C ALA A 70 13.25 12.75 -17.25
N PRO A 71 13.86 12.00 -18.18
CA PRO A 71 15.04 12.47 -18.92
C PRO A 71 14.76 13.74 -19.72
N THR A 72 13.57 13.86 -20.33
CA THR A 72 13.14 15.08 -21.03
C THR A 72 13.18 16.31 -20.13
N ILE A 73 12.66 16.21 -18.90
CA ILE A 73 12.70 17.31 -17.92
C ILE A 73 14.14 17.72 -17.61
N TYR A 74 15.05 16.75 -17.48
CA TYR A 74 16.44 17.06 -17.13
C TYR A 74 17.24 17.62 -18.30
N PHE A 75 17.12 17.06 -19.50
CA PHE A 75 18.00 17.40 -20.62
C PHE A 75 17.44 18.48 -21.55
N GLU A 76 16.12 18.70 -21.58
CA GLU A 76 15.51 19.71 -22.46
C GLU A 76 15.36 21.08 -21.77
N ASN A 77 15.37 21.12 -20.44
CA ASN A 77 15.34 22.36 -19.67
C ASN A 77 16.76 22.90 -19.43
N LYS A 78 17.11 24.00 -20.11
CA LYS A 78 18.42 24.67 -19.99
C LYS A 78 18.72 25.17 -18.57
N ASP A 79 17.68 25.49 -17.79
CA ASP A 79 17.80 26.04 -16.43
C ASP A 79 17.57 24.98 -15.34
N ILE A 80 17.56 23.69 -15.69
CA ILE A 80 17.20 22.62 -14.75
C ILE A 80 18.04 22.63 -13.47
N VAL A 81 19.34 22.94 -13.55
CA VAL A 81 20.23 22.96 -12.38
C VAL A 81 19.83 24.06 -11.41
N SER A 82 19.46 25.23 -11.92
CA SER A 82 18.96 26.35 -11.12
C SER A 82 17.58 26.02 -10.54
N ASP A 83 16.68 25.44 -11.33
CA ASP A 83 15.34 25.03 -10.90
C ASP A 83 15.41 24.00 -9.74
N LEU A 84 16.24 22.96 -9.89
CA LEU A 84 16.49 21.97 -8.86
C LEU A 84 17.06 22.61 -7.59
N LYS A 85 18.07 23.48 -7.71
CA LYS A 85 18.66 24.18 -6.56
C LYS A 85 17.62 25.04 -5.85
N SER A 86 16.75 25.72 -6.60
CA SER A 86 15.66 26.51 -6.03
C SER A 86 14.66 25.66 -5.23
N LYS A 87 14.49 24.39 -5.60
CA LYS A 87 13.62 23.41 -4.92
C LYS A 87 14.37 22.54 -3.90
N SER A 88 15.58 22.93 -3.51
CA SER A 88 16.46 22.18 -2.59
C SER A 88 16.76 20.75 -3.07
N LEU A 89 16.83 20.56 -4.38
CA LEU A 89 17.18 19.30 -5.03
C LEU A 89 18.58 19.39 -5.66
N ALA A 90 19.30 18.28 -5.60
CA ALA A 90 20.58 18.11 -6.27
C ALA A 90 20.69 16.68 -6.82
N LEU A 91 21.04 16.58 -8.09
CA LEU A 91 21.22 15.31 -8.78
C LEU A 91 22.29 14.46 -8.06
N GLY A 92 21.97 13.20 -7.80
CA GLY A 92 22.83 12.24 -7.09
C GLY A 92 22.89 12.43 -5.57
N ARG A 93 22.19 13.42 -5.00
CA ARG A 93 22.05 13.59 -3.53
C ARG A 93 20.67 13.20 -3.04
N ASN A 94 19.62 13.81 -3.58
CA ASN A 94 18.21 13.56 -3.22
C ASN A 94 17.31 13.49 -4.46
N CYS A 95 17.92 13.43 -5.65
CA CYS A 95 17.23 13.41 -6.91
C CYS A 95 18.00 12.57 -7.95
N LEU A 96 17.27 11.85 -8.81
CA LEU A 96 17.82 11.00 -9.88
C LEU A 96 17.06 11.24 -11.18
N VAL A 97 17.73 11.05 -12.31
CA VAL A 97 17.05 10.89 -13.61
C VAL A 97 16.57 9.44 -13.73
N PHE A 98 15.28 9.25 -13.99
CA PHE A 98 14.65 7.93 -14.10
C PHE A 98 14.27 7.61 -15.55
N TYR A 99 14.88 6.58 -16.12
CA TYR A 99 14.61 6.12 -17.48
C TYR A 99 13.59 4.99 -17.50
N GLU A 100 12.46 5.24 -18.16
CA GLU A 100 11.34 4.28 -18.30
C GLU A 100 11.09 3.83 -19.74
N THR A 101 11.56 4.59 -20.73
CA THR A 101 11.29 4.32 -22.15
C THR A 101 12.57 4.20 -22.96
N ARG A 102 12.54 3.36 -24.01
CA ARG A 102 13.67 3.22 -24.94
C ARG A 102 14.03 4.53 -25.62
N GLN A 103 13.03 5.29 -26.06
CA GLN A 103 13.23 6.59 -26.70
C GLN A 103 14.08 7.53 -25.83
N ASN A 104 13.75 7.63 -24.54
CA ASN A 104 14.51 8.48 -23.62
C ASN A 104 15.90 7.91 -23.34
N TRP A 105 16.04 6.59 -23.22
CA TRP A 105 17.33 5.94 -23.04
C TRP A 105 18.28 6.20 -24.21
N ASP A 106 17.81 6.09 -25.44
CA ASP A 106 18.65 6.25 -26.63
C ASP A 106 19.02 7.72 -26.86
N LYS A 107 18.03 8.63 -26.76
CA LYS A 107 18.24 10.08 -26.94
C LYS A 107 19.15 10.68 -25.86
N TYR A 108 18.94 10.25 -24.62
CA TYR A 108 19.61 10.81 -23.43
C TYR A 108 20.54 9.84 -22.73
N ASN A 109 21.18 8.93 -23.47
CA ASN A 109 21.95 7.83 -22.89
C ASN A 109 22.93 8.30 -21.78
N PRO A 110 22.72 7.87 -20.51
CA PRO A 110 23.51 8.33 -19.38
C PRO A 110 24.91 7.69 -19.37
N GLU A 111 25.06 6.49 -19.92
CA GLU A 111 26.35 5.78 -19.97
C GLU A 111 27.32 6.48 -20.92
N LYS A 112 26.85 6.98 -22.07
CA LYS A 112 27.66 7.82 -22.99
C LYS A 112 28.15 9.12 -22.34
N ARG A 113 27.56 9.54 -21.22
CA ARG A 113 27.93 10.74 -20.45
C ARG A 113 28.80 10.41 -19.24
N GLY A 114 29.21 9.15 -19.06
CA GLY A 114 30.00 8.70 -17.92
C GLY A 114 29.22 8.68 -16.60
N TRP A 115 27.89 8.76 -16.63
CA TRP A 115 27.08 8.71 -15.42
C TRP A 115 27.03 7.30 -14.84
N LYS A 116 26.96 7.23 -13.51
CA LYS A 116 26.83 5.96 -12.78
C LYS A 116 25.39 5.75 -12.29
N PRO A 117 24.89 4.51 -12.29
CA PRO A 117 23.59 4.21 -11.71
C PRO A 117 23.64 4.29 -10.18
N ALA A 118 22.59 4.84 -9.57
CA ALA A 118 22.48 4.94 -8.12
C ALA A 118 22.32 3.58 -7.43
N GLN A 119 22.86 3.46 -6.21
CA GLN A 119 22.83 2.23 -5.42
C GLN A 119 22.42 2.48 -3.95
N ASN A 120 22.41 3.73 -3.49
CA ASN A 120 22.09 4.08 -2.11
C ASN A 120 20.75 4.81 -2.02
N ARG A 121 19.99 4.52 -0.97
CA ARG A 121 18.70 5.20 -0.69
C ARG A 121 18.86 6.48 0.15
N THR A 122 20.08 6.73 0.62
CA THR A 122 20.47 7.89 1.41
C THR A 122 21.53 8.69 0.66
N ALA A 123 21.55 10.01 0.88
CA ALA A 123 22.53 10.88 0.25
C ALA A 123 23.95 10.57 0.78
N PRO A 124 24.98 10.50 -0.08
CA PRO A 124 24.91 10.52 -1.55
C PRO A 124 24.39 9.20 -2.13
N LEU A 125 23.57 9.29 -3.19
CA LEU A 125 22.87 8.14 -3.79
C LEU A 125 23.80 7.18 -4.55
N GLY A 126 25.08 7.54 -4.71
CA GLY A 126 26.10 6.72 -5.39
C GLY A 126 26.02 6.74 -6.92
N GLY A 127 25.14 7.58 -7.49
CA GLY A 127 24.97 7.72 -8.93
C GLY A 127 23.95 8.79 -9.27
N ASN A 128 23.75 9.05 -10.57
CA ASN A 128 22.94 10.15 -11.09
C ASN A 128 21.60 9.68 -11.67
N TYR A 129 21.48 8.39 -11.97
CA TYR A 129 20.30 7.86 -12.65
C TYR A 129 19.90 6.47 -12.16
N ILE A 130 18.69 6.08 -12.54
CA ILE A 130 18.14 4.72 -12.43
C ILE A 130 17.37 4.39 -13.72
N ALA A 131 17.33 3.12 -14.12
CA ALA A 131 16.62 2.71 -15.33
C ALA A 131 15.81 1.43 -15.13
N ARG A 132 14.57 1.44 -15.64
CA ARG A 132 13.69 0.30 -15.84
C ARG A 132 13.01 0.47 -17.20
N VAL A 133 13.72 0.09 -18.26
CA VAL A 133 13.22 0.20 -19.63
C VAL A 133 12.85 -1.21 -20.13
N PRO A 134 11.55 -1.50 -20.32
CA PRO A 134 11.11 -2.79 -20.83
C PRO A 134 11.53 -3.02 -22.29
N ALA A 135 11.80 -4.28 -22.64
CA ALA A 135 12.13 -4.70 -24.01
C ALA A 135 10.99 -4.41 -24.99
N THR A 136 9.74 -4.42 -24.54
CA THR A 136 8.55 -4.10 -25.35
C THR A 136 8.53 -2.66 -25.88
N THR A 137 9.36 -1.78 -25.34
CA THR A 137 9.53 -0.40 -25.85
C THR A 137 10.63 -0.29 -26.91
N ALA A 138 11.33 -1.38 -27.24
CA ALA A 138 12.38 -1.39 -28.24
C ALA A 138 11.84 -1.71 -29.64
N ILE A 139 12.11 -0.83 -30.61
CA ILE A 139 11.67 -1.00 -32.01
C ILE A 139 12.49 -2.12 -32.70
N ASN A 140 13.74 -2.36 -32.26
CA ASN A 140 14.68 -3.28 -32.93
C ASN A 140 15.21 -4.41 -32.00
N GLY A 141 14.35 -5.08 -31.24
CA GLY A 141 14.75 -6.31 -30.51
C GLY A 141 15.77 -6.11 -29.37
N GLY A 142 15.80 -4.93 -28.74
CA GLY A 142 16.69 -4.65 -27.61
C GLY A 142 16.18 -5.22 -26.28
N GLY A 143 17.04 -5.91 -25.54
CA GLY A 143 16.73 -6.44 -24.20
C GLY A 143 16.42 -5.37 -23.15
N ASN A 144 15.90 -5.79 -21.99
CA ASN A 144 15.58 -4.91 -20.86
C ASN A 144 16.81 -4.07 -20.44
N VAL A 145 16.60 -2.79 -20.14
CA VAL A 145 17.62 -1.96 -19.48
C VAL A 145 17.24 -1.78 -18.02
N ILE A 146 17.95 -2.52 -17.16
CA ILE A 146 17.80 -2.45 -15.71
C ILE A 146 19.12 -1.94 -15.14
N ARG A 147 19.09 -0.77 -14.50
CA ARG A 147 20.26 -0.12 -13.88
C ARG A 147 19.87 0.46 -12.53
N GLY A 148 20.77 0.33 -11.55
CA GLY A 148 20.60 0.82 -10.19
C GLY A 148 19.65 -0.03 -9.36
N PHE A 149 20.02 -0.28 -8.10
CA PHE A 149 19.24 -1.06 -7.15
C PHE A 149 18.86 -2.45 -7.69
N THR A 150 19.86 -3.17 -8.22
CA THR A 150 19.70 -4.48 -8.87
C THR A 150 20.28 -5.65 -8.05
N THR A 151 21.02 -5.37 -6.99
CA THR A 151 21.58 -6.41 -6.13
C THR A 151 20.52 -7.00 -5.20
N THR A 152 20.66 -8.26 -4.79
CA THR A 152 19.72 -8.93 -3.88
C THR A 152 19.52 -8.16 -2.58
N ALA A 153 20.59 -7.59 -2.01
CA ALA A 153 20.52 -6.79 -0.79
C ALA A 153 19.98 -5.36 -1.01
N GLY A 154 20.05 -4.85 -2.25
CA GLY A 154 19.77 -3.47 -2.62
C GLY A 154 18.59 -3.29 -3.58
N LYS A 155 17.75 -4.32 -3.80
CA LYS A 155 16.72 -4.28 -4.84
C LYS A 155 15.64 -3.23 -4.56
N GLY A 156 15.32 -2.43 -5.57
CA GLY A 156 14.34 -1.34 -5.51
C GLY A 156 14.85 -0.10 -4.75
N ALA A 157 14.55 1.08 -5.27
CA ALA A 157 15.04 2.36 -4.74
C ALA A 157 14.21 2.90 -3.57
N GLY A 158 12.96 2.47 -3.42
CA GLY A 158 12.06 2.95 -2.38
C GLY A 158 10.61 2.50 -2.59
N ILE A 159 9.68 3.15 -1.92
CA ILE A 159 8.23 2.91 -2.02
C ILE A 159 7.55 4.01 -2.83
N ARG A 160 6.32 3.76 -3.30
CA ARG A 160 5.53 4.81 -3.96
C ARG A 160 5.09 5.85 -2.94
N LEU A 161 5.10 7.13 -3.34
CA LEU A 161 4.69 8.25 -2.49
C LEU A 161 3.32 8.05 -1.82
N TYR A 162 2.32 7.58 -2.56
CA TYR A 162 0.97 7.38 -2.02
C TYR A 162 0.84 6.17 -1.09
N GLU A 163 1.85 5.30 -0.98
CA GLU A 163 1.86 4.16 -0.07
C GLU A 163 2.36 4.51 1.33
N TYR A 164 2.97 5.70 1.50
CA TYR A 164 3.65 6.10 2.72
C TYR A 164 2.70 6.18 3.91
N ALA A 165 3.18 5.69 5.05
CA ALA A 165 2.64 5.93 6.38
C ALA A 165 3.78 5.96 7.40
N SER A 166 3.73 6.89 8.36
CA SER A 166 4.69 6.96 9.46
C SER A 166 4.61 5.74 10.36
N SER A 167 5.67 5.45 11.12
CA SER A 167 5.69 4.37 12.12
C SER A 167 4.57 4.54 13.15
N GLU A 168 4.27 5.78 13.53
CA GLU A 168 3.17 6.11 14.43
C GLU A 168 1.82 5.77 13.80
N THR A 169 1.59 6.19 12.55
CA THR A 169 0.36 5.88 11.81
C THR A 169 0.20 4.39 11.59
N ILE A 170 1.26 3.67 11.21
CA ILE A 170 1.25 2.20 11.07
C ILE A 170 0.84 1.52 12.40
N LYS A 171 1.39 1.98 13.53
CA LYS A 171 1.04 1.45 14.86
C LYS A 171 -0.45 1.66 15.17
N LYS A 172 -0.98 2.87 14.92
CA LYS A 172 -2.40 3.19 15.13
C LYS A 172 -3.31 2.36 14.21
N CYS A 173 -2.93 2.19 12.94
CA CYS A 173 -3.64 1.34 11.98
C CYS A 173 -3.72 -0.11 12.46
N ARG A 174 -2.60 -0.68 12.93
CA ARG A 174 -2.56 -2.06 13.43
C ARG A 174 -3.47 -2.23 14.65
N LEU A 175 -3.44 -1.30 15.60
CA LEU A 175 -4.32 -1.31 16.77
C LEU A 175 -5.80 -1.24 16.37
N GLN A 176 -6.17 -0.30 15.49
CA GLN A 176 -7.56 -0.18 15.05
C GLN A 176 -8.02 -1.42 14.27
N LEU A 177 -7.21 -1.92 13.35
CA LEU A 177 -7.55 -3.14 12.60
C LEU A 177 -7.72 -4.35 13.52
N GLU A 178 -6.91 -4.48 14.56
CA GLU A 178 -7.12 -5.52 15.56
C GLU A 178 -8.43 -5.32 16.33
N SER A 179 -8.76 -4.09 16.72
CA SER A 179 -10.05 -3.80 17.36
C SER A 179 -11.24 -4.17 16.47
N ILE A 180 -11.14 -3.92 15.16
CA ILE A 180 -12.15 -4.30 14.17
C ILE A 180 -12.23 -5.83 14.04
N TYR A 181 -11.11 -6.57 14.15
CA TYR A 181 -11.19 -8.05 14.22
C TYR A 181 -11.99 -8.50 15.46
N TRP A 182 -11.76 -7.90 16.63
CA TRP A 182 -12.48 -8.25 17.85
C TRP A 182 -13.98 -7.87 17.85
N LEU A 183 -14.40 -7.05 16.90
CA LEU A 183 -15.80 -6.73 16.60
C LEU A 183 -16.45 -7.67 15.57
N CYS A 184 -15.72 -8.66 15.02
CA CYS A 184 -16.36 -9.78 14.31
C CYS A 184 -17.24 -10.60 15.28
N PHE A 185 -18.39 -11.07 14.78
CA PHE A 185 -19.46 -11.63 15.62
C PHE A 185 -19.09 -12.92 16.37
N ASP A 186 -18.06 -13.62 15.92
CA ASP A 186 -17.57 -14.88 16.51
C ASP A 186 -16.07 -14.83 16.88
N SER A 187 -15.46 -13.64 16.91
CA SER A 187 -14.01 -13.44 17.05
C SER A 187 -13.35 -14.18 18.22
N VAL A 188 -13.99 -14.23 19.40
CA VAL A 188 -13.49 -14.94 20.58
C VAL A 188 -13.51 -16.46 20.37
N LYS A 189 -14.61 -17.00 19.83
CA LYS A 189 -14.75 -18.42 19.50
C LYS A 189 -13.69 -18.83 18.47
N VAL A 190 -13.54 -18.04 17.41
CA VAL A 190 -12.58 -18.31 16.34
C VAL A 190 -11.13 -18.21 16.83
N ALA A 191 -10.79 -17.17 17.59
CA ALA A 191 -9.44 -17.02 18.14
C ALA A 191 -9.10 -18.20 19.06
N SER A 192 -10.06 -18.67 19.84
CA SER A 192 -9.89 -19.84 20.72
C SER A 192 -9.64 -21.12 19.90
N GLY A 193 -10.43 -21.32 18.84
CA GLY A 193 -10.24 -22.45 17.91
C GLY A 193 -8.93 -22.40 17.11
N ASN A 194 -8.21 -21.28 17.12
CA ASN A 194 -6.96 -21.08 16.40
C ASN A 194 -5.75 -20.83 17.33
N GLY A 195 -5.79 -21.37 18.55
CA GLY A 195 -4.62 -21.49 19.43
C GLY A 195 -4.55 -20.50 20.59
N MET A 196 -5.57 -19.66 20.81
CA MET A 196 -5.72 -18.94 22.08
C MET A 196 -6.56 -19.75 23.07
N SER A 197 -6.39 -19.53 24.38
CA SER A 197 -7.44 -19.91 25.32
C SER A 197 -8.61 -18.91 25.24
N LYS A 198 -9.83 -19.34 25.57
CA LYS A 198 -11.00 -18.43 25.61
C LYS A 198 -10.75 -17.23 26.52
N LYS A 199 -10.19 -17.48 27.71
CA LYS A 199 -9.83 -16.44 28.69
C LYS A 199 -8.81 -15.46 28.12
N ASP A 200 -7.79 -15.95 27.42
CA ASP A 200 -6.78 -15.08 26.79
C ASP A 200 -7.37 -14.23 25.66
N ALA A 201 -8.29 -14.80 24.87
CA ALA A 201 -8.98 -14.07 23.81
C ALA A 201 -9.83 -12.94 24.37
N GLU A 202 -10.58 -13.19 25.46
CA GLU A 202 -11.37 -12.17 26.17
C GLU A 202 -10.47 -11.07 26.76
N ILE A 203 -9.41 -11.43 27.49
CA ILE A 203 -8.45 -10.47 28.06
C ILE A 203 -7.85 -9.58 26.97
N ARG A 204 -7.45 -10.17 25.84
CA ARG A 204 -6.86 -9.41 24.74
C ARG A 204 -7.87 -8.50 24.07
N LYS A 205 -9.08 -8.99 23.79
CA LYS A 205 -10.19 -8.20 23.25
C LYS A 205 -10.44 -6.97 24.11
N ASP A 206 -10.66 -7.15 25.40
CA ASP A 206 -10.97 -6.05 26.32
C ASP A 206 -9.83 -5.04 26.40
N TYR A 207 -8.59 -5.51 26.47
CA TYR A 207 -7.41 -4.65 26.46
C TYR A 207 -7.32 -3.80 25.19
N ILE A 208 -7.48 -4.41 24.02
CA ILE A 208 -7.35 -3.73 22.72
C ILE A 208 -8.49 -2.73 22.52
N LEU A 209 -9.73 -3.11 22.84
CA LEU A 209 -10.87 -2.20 22.75
C LEU A 209 -10.71 -1.01 23.71
N LYS A 210 -10.23 -1.24 24.94
CA LYS A 210 -9.98 -0.18 25.91
C LYS A 210 -8.91 0.80 25.44
N ILE A 211 -7.79 0.31 24.90
CA ILE A 211 -6.73 1.18 24.36
C ILE A 211 -7.20 1.92 23.12
N CYS A 212 -7.88 1.24 22.20
CA CYS A 212 -8.38 1.91 20.99
C CYS A 212 -9.41 2.99 21.34
N LYS A 213 -10.27 2.77 22.35
CA LYS A 213 -11.17 3.81 22.85
C LYS A 213 -10.40 4.99 23.44
N LYS A 214 -9.40 4.75 24.29
CA LYS A 214 -8.55 5.79 24.89
C LYS A 214 -7.81 6.61 23.83
N ASP A 215 -7.28 5.96 22.80
CA ASP A 215 -6.46 6.59 21.75
C ASP A 215 -7.32 7.18 20.61
N GLY A 216 -8.66 7.19 20.76
CA GLY A 216 -9.57 7.73 19.75
C GLY A 216 -9.61 6.92 18.45
N LEU A 217 -9.30 5.63 18.50
CA LEU A 217 -9.30 4.67 17.40
C LEU A 217 -10.57 3.79 17.36
N LEU A 218 -11.42 3.85 18.39
CA LEU A 218 -12.69 3.11 18.50
C LEU A 218 -13.90 4.07 18.62
N ASP A 219 -13.99 5.04 17.73
CA ASP A 219 -15.17 5.90 17.58
C ASP A 219 -16.20 5.20 16.69
N TYR A 220 -17.22 4.59 17.30
CA TYR A 220 -18.25 3.81 16.61
C TYR A 220 -18.97 4.61 15.52
N ASN A 221 -19.20 5.92 15.72
CA ASN A 221 -19.84 6.76 14.70
C ASN A 221 -18.94 6.92 13.48
N LYS A 222 -17.62 7.13 13.67
CA LYS A 222 -16.67 7.20 12.56
C LYS A 222 -16.50 5.86 11.86
N LEU A 223 -16.45 4.75 12.61
CA LEU A 223 -16.35 3.40 12.05
C LEU A 223 -17.58 3.05 11.19
N ASN A 224 -18.78 3.35 11.68
CA ASN A 224 -20.03 3.12 10.96
C ASN A 224 -20.11 3.97 9.69
N LYS A 225 -19.82 5.28 9.77
CA LYS A 225 -19.74 6.17 8.60
C LYS A 225 -18.71 5.71 7.56
N ALA A 226 -17.61 5.11 8.02
CA ALA A 226 -16.58 4.54 7.15
C ALA A 226 -16.89 3.12 6.64
N ARG A 227 -18.11 2.59 6.89
CA ARG A 227 -18.56 1.25 6.48
C ARG A 227 -17.67 0.12 7.05
N MET A 228 -17.13 0.30 8.25
CA MET A 228 -16.28 -0.71 8.92
C MET A 228 -17.10 -1.62 9.84
N ILE A 229 -18.17 -1.07 10.40
CA ILE A 229 -19.10 -1.76 11.31
C ILE A 229 -20.54 -1.40 10.94
N ASP A 230 -21.49 -2.23 11.35
CA ASP A 230 -22.93 -1.96 11.25
C ASP A 230 -23.48 -1.19 12.49
N ASN A 231 -24.81 -1.14 12.61
CA ASN A 231 -25.51 -0.48 13.71
C ASN A 231 -25.48 -1.28 15.03
N GLU A 232 -25.12 -2.56 14.98
CA GLU A 232 -24.90 -3.41 16.15
C GLU A 232 -23.43 -3.40 16.59
N ASN A 233 -22.62 -2.53 15.98
CA ASN A 233 -21.16 -2.44 16.14
C ASN A 233 -20.42 -3.73 15.78
N GLN A 234 -20.97 -4.54 14.88
CA GLN A 234 -20.32 -5.72 14.32
C GLN A 234 -19.54 -5.34 13.07
N THR A 235 -18.36 -5.93 12.89
CA THR A 235 -17.54 -5.69 11.70
C THR A 235 -18.24 -6.20 10.44
N ILE A 236 -18.25 -5.36 9.40
CA ILE A 236 -18.84 -5.68 8.10
C ILE A 236 -17.84 -5.49 6.96
N CYS A 237 -18.10 -6.14 5.82
CA CYS A 237 -17.37 -5.84 4.60
C CYS A 237 -17.74 -4.44 4.08
N PRO A 238 -16.76 -3.55 3.80
CA PRO A 238 -17.05 -2.19 3.35
C PRO A 238 -17.78 -2.08 2.02
N LEU A 239 -17.77 -3.10 1.16
CA LEU A 239 -18.48 -3.08 -0.12
C LEU A 239 -19.88 -3.69 0.00
N CYS A 240 -19.95 -4.99 0.34
CA CYS A 240 -21.20 -5.76 0.35
C CYS A 240 -22.01 -5.63 1.65
N LEU A 241 -21.46 -5.01 2.69
CA LEU A 241 -22.11 -4.80 4.00
C LEU A 241 -22.42 -6.06 4.82
N GLU A 242 -22.00 -7.24 4.37
CA GLU A 242 -22.15 -8.48 5.13
C GLU A 242 -21.29 -8.47 6.40
N LYS A 243 -21.86 -8.99 7.50
CA LYS A 243 -21.14 -9.22 8.78
C LYS A 243 -19.98 -10.18 8.55
N LEU A 244 -18.79 -9.80 9.01
CA LEU A 244 -17.59 -10.61 8.88
C LEU A 244 -17.44 -11.57 10.06
N SER A 245 -17.27 -12.85 9.75
CA SER A 245 -16.77 -13.85 10.69
C SER A 245 -15.26 -13.69 10.86
N GLY A 246 -14.77 -13.87 12.09
CA GLY A 246 -13.33 -14.01 12.36
C GLY A 246 -12.72 -15.19 11.61
N MET A 247 -13.52 -16.21 11.23
CA MET A 247 -13.03 -17.41 10.55
C MET A 247 -12.44 -17.10 9.17
N GLY A 248 -12.95 -16.07 8.48
CA GLY A 248 -12.43 -15.65 7.17
C GLY A 248 -10.99 -15.11 7.19
N PHE A 249 -10.40 -14.92 8.38
CA PHE A 249 -8.97 -14.61 8.54
C PHE A 249 -8.06 -15.84 8.49
N PHE A 250 -8.64 -17.03 8.65
CA PHE A 250 -7.95 -18.32 8.73
C PHE A 250 -8.28 -19.20 7.54
N ASN A 251 -9.50 -19.10 7.00
CA ASN A 251 -9.93 -19.83 5.81
C ASN A 251 -9.27 -19.29 4.54
N ARG A 252 -8.69 -20.22 3.76
CA ARG A 252 -8.25 -19.95 2.39
C ARG A 252 -9.47 -19.96 1.47
N MET A 253 -9.46 -19.14 0.42
CA MET A 253 -10.58 -19.14 -0.52
C MET A 253 -10.72 -20.50 -1.22
N ALA A 254 -11.95 -20.98 -1.35
CA ALA A 254 -12.27 -22.12 -2.19
C ALA A 254 -11.89 -21.81 -3.65
N GLN A 255 -11.30 -22.79 -4.32
CA GLN A 255 -11.02 -22.68 -5.76
C GLN A 255 -12.29 -22.97 -6.54
N ALA A 256 -12.46 -22.29 -7.67
CA ALA A 256 -13.53 -22.64 -8.60
C ALA A 256 -13.27 -24.06 -9.13
N GLU A 257 -14.32 -24.86 -9.23
CA GLU A 257 -14.26 -26.21 -9.78
C GLU A 257 -13.56 -26.20 -11.15
N GLY A 258 -12.57 -27.08 -11.34
CA GLY A 258 -11.74 -27.15 -12.55
C GLY A 258 -10.59 -26.13 -12.65
N ARG A 259 -10.34 -25.29 -11.63
CA ARG A 259 -9.13 -24.45 -11.53
C ARG A 259 -8.26 -24.83 -10.33
N GLU A 260 -7.19 -25.58 -10.58
CA GLU A 260 -6.17 -25.84 -9.56
C GLU A 260 -5.08 -24.75 -9.57
N VAL A 261 -4.98 -24.01 -8.47
CA VAL A 261 -3.84 -23.10 -8.23
C VAL A 261 -3.02 -23.66 -7.06
N PRO A 262 -1.82 -24.23 -7.30
CA PRO A 262 -1.07 -24.94 -6.27
C PRO A 262 -0.69 -24.11 -5.03
N ASP A 263 -0.63 -22.77 -5.14
CA ASP A 263 -0.20 -21.86 -4.06
C ASP A 263 -1.25 -20.80 -3.69
N LEU A 264 -2.52 -21.19 -3.50
CA LEU A 264 -3.56 -20.25 -3.07
C LEU A 264 -3.42 -19.95 -1.56
N THR A 265 -2.61 -18.95 -1.23
CA THR A 265 -2.39 -18.46 0.14
C THR A 265 -3.34 -17.33 0.55
N VAL A 266 -4.31 -17.01 -0.30
CA VAL A 266 -5.25 -15.90 -0.10
C VAL A 266 -6.40 -16.33 0.82
N THR A 267 -6.56 -15.61 1.93
CA THR A 267 -7.70 -15.78 2.84
C THR A 267 -8.93 -15.03 2.37
N GLU A 268 -10.10 -15.48 2.82
CA GLU A 268 -11.40 -14.88 2.46
C GLU A 268 -11.50 -13.40 2.82
N ILE A 269 -10.93 -13.00 3.96
CA ILE A 269 -10.90 -11.60 4.40
C ILE A 269 -9.52 -11.01 4.12
N ASN A 270 -9.43 -9.76 3.67
CA ASN A 270 -8.19 -9.02 3.42
C ASN A 270 -8.26 -7.56 3.90
N LEU A 271 -7.11 -6.89 3.95
CA LEU A 271 -7.04 -5.45 4.22
C LEU A 271 -7.79 -4.69 3.13
N PHE A 272 -8.73 -3.84 3.54
CA PHE A 272 -9.58 -3.05 2.66
C PHE A 272 -9.33 -1.56 2.91
N HIS A 273 -9.08 -0.78 1.85
CA HIS A 273 -9.00 0.68 1.95
C HIS A 273 -10.37 1.26 1.62
N ILE A 274 -10.95 2.07 2.53
CA ILE A 274 -12.26 2.69 2.33
C ILE A 274 -12.17 3.71 1.19
N ASN A 275 -11.15 4.58 1.27
CA ASN A 275 -10.69 5.40 0.16
C ASN A 275 -9.33 4.88 -0.32
N GLU A 276 -9.20 4.67 -1.62
CA GLU A 276 -8.00 4.16 -2.28
C GLU A 276 -6.77 5.06 -2.07
N LEU A 277 -5.58 4.48 -2.22
CA LEU A 277 -4.33 5.21 -2.09
C LEU A 277 -4.17 6.17 -3.28
N ARG A 278 -3.95 7.46 -2.98
CA ARG A 278 -3.76 8.53 -3.98
C ARG A 278 -2.62 9.45 -3.57
N TYR A 279 -1.94 10.03 -4.57
CA TYR A 279 -0.93 11.05 -4.34
C TYR A 279 -1.52 12.24 -3.56
N GLY A 280 -0.78 12.74 -2.57
CA GLY A 280 -1.18 13.90 -1.76
C GLY A 280 -2.18 13.62 -0.63
N VAL A 281 -2.78 12.42 -0.54
CA VAL A 281 -3.83 12.12 0.47
C VAL A 281 -3.32 11.21 1.61
N TYR A 282 -2.32 10.35 1.33
CA TYR A 282 -1.71 9.40 2.29
C TYR A 282 -2.77 8.56 3.03
N ASN A 283 -3.56 7.83 2.26
CA ASN A 283 -4.76 7.14 2.75
C ASN A 283 -4.51 5.88 3.59
N HIS A 284 -3.25 5.50 3.86
CA HIS A 284 -2.97 4.43 4.81
C HIS A 284 -2.97 4.95 6.26
N LYS A 285 -4.18 5.19 6.80
CA LYS A 285 -4.40 5.83 8.09
C LYS A 285 -5.63 5.26 8.83
N PRO A 286 -5.77 5.46 10.16
CA PRO A 286 -6.97 5.08 10.89
C PRO A 286 -8.24 5.68 10.27
N TYR A 287 -9.36 4.99 10.41
CA TYR A 287 -10.66 5.30 9.82
C TYR A 287 -10.68 5.29 8.28
N ASN A 288 -9.62 4.81 7.64
CA ASN A 288 -9.61 4.50 6.22
C ASN A 288 -9.22 3.05 5.90
N LEU A 289 -8.87 2.25 6.92
CA LEU A 289 -8.52 0.84 6.78
C LEU A 289 -9.53 -0.02 7.52
N SER A 290 -10.02 -1.05 6.85
CA SER A 290 -10.90 -2.06 7.43
C SER A 290 -10.49 -3.46 6.98
N TRP A 291 -11.27 -4.45 7.41
CA TRP A 291 -11.28 -5.79 6.85
C TRP A 291 -12.46 -5.93 5.90
N GLY A 292 -12.29 -6.70 4.83
CA GLY A 292 -13.37 -6.99 3.90
C GLY A 292 -13.10 -8.23 3.07
N HIS A 293 -14.13 -8.75 2.42
CA HIS A 293 -13.99 -9.91 1.56
C HIS A 293 -13.00 -9.67 0.42
N HIS A 294 -12.21 -10.70 0.10
CA HIS A 294 -11.20 -10.66 -0.95
C HIS A 294 -11.82 -10.28 -2.29
N HIS A 295 -12.90 -10.95 -2.70
CA HIS A 295 -13.57 -10.69 -3.96
C HIS A 295 -14.09 -9.24 -4.04
N CYS A 296 -14.65 -8.70 -2.95
CA CYS A 296 -15.07 -7.29 -2.90
C CYS A 296 -13.89 -6.33 -3.09
N ASN A 297 -12.74 -6.64 -2.47
CA ASN A 297 -11.54 -5.82 -2.59
C ASN A 297 -10.98 -5.85 -4.02
N VAL A 298 -11.00 -7.03 -4.67
CA VAL A 298 -10.57 -7.21 -6.06
C VAL A 298 -11.43 -6.41 -7.03
N VAL A 299 -12.75 -6.40 -6.84
CA VAL A 299 -13.67 -5.64 -7.70
C VAL A 299 -13.55 -4.13 -7.44
N THR A 300 -13.36 -3.72 -6.18
CA THR A 300 -13.25 -2.30 -5.82
C THR A 300 -11.99 -1.65 -6.37
N LYS A 301 -10.86 -2.34 -6.20
CA LYS A 301 -9.52 -1.97 -6.70
C LYS A 301 -9.24 -0.47 -6.56
N ASP A 302 -8.87 0.20 -7.64
CA ASP A 302 -8.52 1.63 -7.65
C ASP A 302 -9.72 2.54 -7.97
N SER A 303 -10.89 1.95 -8.31
CA SER A 303 -12.14 2.70 -8.56
C SER A 303 -12.78 3.24 -7.29
N GLY A 304 -12.39 2.70 -6.14
CA GLY A 304 -12.99 3.03 -4.85
C GLY A 304 -14.42 2.49 -4.72
N ILE A 305 -14.94 2.53 -3.51
CA ILE A 305 -16.25 1.97 -3.16
C ILE A 305 -17.37 2.61 -4.00
N THR A 306 -17.45 3.95 -4.01
CA THR A 306 -18.53 4.68 -4.69
C THR A 306 -18.49 4.49 -6.20
N GLY A 307 -17.30 4.55 -6.80
CA GLY A 307 -17.12 4.32 -8.24
C GLY A 307 -17.57 2.91 -8.64
N THR A 308 -17.24 1.93 -7.81
CA THR A 308 -17.63 0.52 -8.01
C THR A 308 -19.14 0.33 -7.93
N LEU A 309 -19.81 0.89 -6.93
CA LEU A 309 -21.27 0.78 -6.80
C LEU A 309 -22.00 1.45 -7.96
N LYS A 310 -21.50 2.61 -8.43
CA LYS A 310 -22.05 3.27 -9.62
C LYS A 310 -21.89 2.39 -10.86
N TRP A 311 -20.71 1.81 -11.07
CA TRP A 311 -20.46 0.90 -12.18
C TRP A 311 -21.36 -0.34 -12.13
N MET A 312 -21.52 -0.97 -10.96
CA MET A 312 -22.42 -2.11 -10.77
C MET A 312 -23.86 -1.76 -11.16
N LYS A 313 -24.35 -0.59 -10.72
CA LYS A 313 -25.68 -0.09 -11.11
C LYS A 313 -25.83 0.07 -12.63
N ASP A 314 -24.81 0.62 -13.29
CA ASP A 314 -24.81 0.80 -14.75
C ASP A 314 -24.73 -0.54 -15.52
N VAL A 315 -24.06 -1.54 -14.95
CA VAL A 315 -24.02 -2.90 -15.51
C VAL A 315 -25.40 -3.56 -15.42
N LEU A 316 -26.07 -3.50 -14.26
CA LEU A 316 -27.41 -4.04 -14.09
C LEU A 316 -28.41 -3.39 -15.06
N LYS A 317 -28.43 -2.05 -15.11
CA LYS A 317 -29.31 -1.29 -16.01
C LYS A 317 -29.14 -1.68 -17.48
N ARG A 318 -27.91 -1.93 -17.94
CA ARG A 318 -27.64 -2.33 -19.33
C ARG A 318 -28.09 -3.76 -19.63
N ASN A 319 -27.99 -4.66 -18.66
CA ASN A 319 -28.46 -6.05 -18.80
C ASN A 319 -29.99 -6.10 -18.82
N GLU A 320 -30.64 -5.42 -17.88
CA GLU A 320 -32.11 -5.28 -17.83
C GLU A 320 -32.66 -4.64 -19.11
N GLY A 321 -32.02 -3.56 -19.59
CA GLY A 321 -32.39 -2.89 -20.84
C GLY A 321 -32.21 -3.75 -22.11
N ARG A 322 -31.52 -4.90 -22.01
CA ARG A 322 -31.39 -5.90 -23.07
C ARG A 322 -32.19 -7.18 -22.79
N GLY A 323 -33.01 -7.20 -21.76
CA GLY A 323 -33.89 -8.33 -21.42
C GLY A 323 -33.23 -9.45 -20.60
N PHE A 324 -31.99 -9.28 -20.13
CA PHE A 324 -31.36 -10.22 -19.22
C PHE A 324 -31.82 -9.94 -17.78
N LYS A 325 -32.43 -10.93 -17.13
CA LYS A 325 -32.80 -10.87 -15.70
C LYS A 325 -31.60 -11.31 -14.86
N VAL A 326 -31.22 -10.50 -13.86
CA VAL A 326 -30.07 -10.73 -12.97
C VAL A 326 -30.55 -10.85 -11.53
#